data_AF-A0A974E1W7-F1
#
_entry.id   AF-A0A974E1W7-F1
#
_cell.length_a   1.000
_cell.length_b   1.000
_cell.length_c   1.000
_cell.angle_alpha   90.00
_cell.angle_beta   90.00
_cell.angle_gamma   90.00
#
_symmetry.space_group_name_H-M   'P 1'
#
loop_
_entity.id
_entity.type
_entity.pdbx_description
1 polymer ?
#
loop_
_entity_poly.entity_id
_entity_poly.type
_entity_poly.pdbx_seq_one_letter_code
_entity_poly.pdbx_strand_id
1 'polypeptide(L)'
;MSRDGCCGQVYSCLFDYDTPRIALIKSRKIGLLNRFIQLGILAYVIGWVFIWEKGYQEFDTVVSSVTSKVKGVVVTNTTELGVKIWDVADYIIPAQ
;
A
#
# COMPACT_ATOMS: atom_id res chain seq x y z
N MET A 1 44.99 51.58 -2.18
CA MET A 1 45.06 50.35 -1.36
C MET A 1 43.64 50.02 -0.94
N SER A 2 42.93 49.39 -1.87
CA SER A 2 42.49 47.97 -1.78
C SER A 2 41.17 47.92 -1.02
N ARG A 3 40.00 47.99 -1.68
CA ARG A 3 39.34 46.88 -2.38
C ARG A 3 39.25 45.58 -1.56
N ASP A 4 39.06 45.71 -0.24
CA ASP A 4 38.65 44.61 0.64
C ASP A 4 37.25 44.94 1.18
N GLY A 5 36.15 44.28 0.87
CA GLY A 5 35.87 43.27 -0.13
C GLY A 5 34.35 43.07 -0.06
N CYS A 6 33.62 43.53 -1.08
CA CYS A 6 32.20 43.19 -1.24
C CYS A 6 32.03 41.65 -1.21
N CYS A 7 33.01 40.92 -1.79
CA CYS A 7 33.17 39.48 -1.63
C CYS A 7 33.11 39.00 -0.17
N GLY A 8 33.79 39.62 0.79
CA GLY A 8 33.78 39.14 2.19
C GLY A 8 32.37 39.11 2.79
N GLN A 9 31.56 40.13 2.52
CA GLN A 9 30.21 40.27 3.05
C GLN A 9 29.23 39.26 2.44
N VAL A 10 29.30 39.02 1.11
CA VAL A 10 28.45 38.01 0.44
C VAL A 10 28.83 36.60 0.86
N TYR A 11 30.12 36.34 1.12
CA TYR A 11 30.57 35.03 1.59
C TYR A 11 30.10 34.74 3.01
N SER A 12 30.13 35.71 3.92
CA SER A 12 29.54 35.52 5.26
C SER A 12 28.05 35.23 5.19
N CYS A 13 27.26 35.97 4.39
CA CYS A 13 25.82 35.72 4.28
C CYS A 13 25.45 34.39 3.57
N LEU A 14 26.25 33.91 2.60
CA LEU A 14 25.98 32.65 1.91
C LEU A 14 26.45 31.41 2.70
N PHE A 15 27.40 31.57 3.61
CA PHE A 15 27.97 30.46 4.41
C PHE A 15 27.61 30.52 5.90
N ASP A 16 26.77 31.47 6.34
CA ASP A 16 26.22 31.48 7.69
C ASP A 16 25.13 30.41 7.81
N TYR A 17 25.52 29.24 8.31
CA TYR A 17 24.60 28.22 8.79
C TYR A 17 24.39 28.41 10.29
N ASP A 18 23.37 29.19 10.65
CA ASP A 18 22.95 29.37 12.03
C ASP A 18 22.37 28.03 12.55
N THR A 19 23.20 27.27 13.25
CA THR A 19 22.76 26.06 13.93
C THR A 19 22.00 26.48 15.19
N PRO A 20 20.74 26.07 15.38
CA PRO A 20 20.01 26.40 16.60
C PRO A 20 20.79 25.88 17.81
N ARG A 21 21.10 26.76 18.77
CA ARG A 21 21.76 26.35 20.03
C ARG A 21 20.76 25.59 20.88
N ILE A 22 20.81 24.26 20.84
CA ILE A 22 19.92 23.38 21.61
C ILE A 22 20.45 23.25 23.04
N ALA A 23 19.65 23.64 24.02
CA ALA A 23 19.94 23.38 25.42
C ALA A 23 19.60 21.91 25.78
N LEU A 24 20.61 21.14 26.20
CA LEU A 24 20.43 19.75 26.62
C LEU A 24 19.89 19.69 28.06
N ILE A 25 18.59 19.50 28.20
CA ILE A 25 17.94 19.34 29.51
C ILE A 25 18.06 17.88 29.94
N LYS A 26 19.04 17.59 30.82
CA LYS A 26 19.24 16.24 31.38
C LYS A 26 18.21 15.96 32.47
N SER A 27 17.03 15.50 32.07
CA SER A 27 16.00 15.00 33.00
C SER A 27 15.44 13.65 32.56
N ARG A 28 15.31 12.71 33.52
CA ARG A 28 14.78 11.38 33.21
C ARG A 28 13.31 11.43 32.76
N LYS A 29 12.49 12.30 33.36
CA LYS A 29 11.06 12.42 33.05
C LYS A 29 10.81 12.86 31.60
N ILE A 30 11.47 13.94 31.17
CA ILE A 30 11.31 14.48 29.81
C ILE A 30 11.91 13.52 28.77
N GLY A 31 13.05 12.88 29.08
CA GLY A 31 13.64 11.87 28.20
C GLY A 31 12.75 10.64 28.01
N LEU A 32 12.12 10.17 29.09
CA LEU A 32 11.18 9.05 29.06
C LEU A 32 9.95 9.40 28.21
N LEU A 33 9.36 10.58 28.41
CA LEU A 33 8.22 11.07 27.63
C LEU A 33 8.55 11.14 26.14
N ASN A 34 9.71 11.72 25.78
CA ASN A 34 10.15 11.78 24.39
C ASN A 34 10.29 10.37 23.78
N ARG A 35 10.85 9.41 24.53
CA ARG A 35 10.99 8.02 24.05
C ARG A 35 9.64 7.34 23.86
N PHE A 36 8.67 7.59 24.75
CA PHE A 36 7.31 7.08 24.61
C PHE A 36 6.60 7.64 23.38
N ILE A 37 6.69 8.95 23.16
CA ILE A 37 6.10 9.60 21.98
C ILE A 37 6.73 9.05 20.70
N GLN A 38 8.06 8.94 20.66
CA GLN A 38 8.78 8.39 19.51
C GLN A 38 8.36 6.94 19.21
N LEU A 39 8.22 6.10 20.25
CA LEU A 39 7.75 4.71 20.09
C LEU A 39 6.28 4.65 19.64
N GLY A 40 5.42 5.53 20.14
CA GLY A 40 4.01 5.60 19.74
C GLY A 40 3.86 5.97 18.26
N ILE A 41 4.60 6.99 17.80
CA ILE A 41 4.61 7.38 16.39
C ILE A 41 5.13 6.23 15.52
N LEU A 42 6.22 5.59 15.93
CA LEU A 42 6.80 4.46 15.18
C LEU A 42 5.81 3.29 15.08
N ALA A 43 5.16 2.93 16.19
CA ALA A 43 4.17 1.85 16.22
C ALA A 43 2.95 2.15 15.33
N TYR A 44 2.48 3.41 15.31
CA TYR A 44 1.38 3.82 14.44
C TYR A 44 1.74 3.68 12.97
N VAL A 45 2.91 4.19 12.56
CA VAL A 45 3.36 4.09 11.16
C VAL A 45 3.50 2.62 10.76
N ILE A 46 4.11 1.77 11.59
CA ILE A 46 4.28 0.35 11.28
C ILE A 46 2.92 -0.37 11.24
N GLY A 47 2.08 -0.22 12.26
CA GLY A 47 0.81 -0.93 12.35
C GLY A 47 -0.19 -0.51 11.29
N TRP A 48 -0.32 0.80 11.06
CA TRP A 48 -1.28 1.32 10.10
C TRP A 48 -0.75 1.26 8.67
N VAL A 49 0.35 1.98 8.39
CA VAL A 49 0.84 2.18 7.01
C VAL A 49 1.42 0.90 6.43
N PHE A 50 2.22 0.17 7.21
CA PHE A 50 2.86 -1.04 6.70
C PHE A 50 1.97 -2.28 6.77
N ILE A 51 1.22 -2.51 7.86
CA ILE A 51 0.44 -3.75 7.98
C ILE A 51 -0.93 -3.62 7.33
N TRP A 52 -1.68 -2.56 7.64
CA TRP A 52 -3.07 -2.43 7.21
C TRP A 52 -3.18 -2.03 5.73
N GLU A 53 -2.52 -0.95 5.35
CA GLU A 53 -2.50 -0.50 3.95
C GLU A 53 -1.60 -1.36 3.05
N LYS A 54 -0.75 -2.20 3.65
CA LYS A 54 0.34 -2.90 2.96
C LYS A 54 1.06 -1.96 1.99
N GLY A 55 1.38 -0.74 2.41
CA GLY A 55 2.01 0.28 1.56
C GLY A 55 3.41 -0.08 1.05
N TYR A 56 3.94 -1.24 1.45
CA TYR A 56 5.16 -1.84 0.90
C TYR A 56 4.93 -2.67 -0.37
N GLN A 57 3.67 -2.92 -0.76
CA GLN A 57 3.29 -3.67 -1.96
C GLN A 57 2.51 -2.76 -2.93
N GLU A 58 2.94 -2.72 -4.20
CA GLU A 58 2.07 -2.25 -5.28
C GLU A 58 1.02 -3.33 -5.56
N PHE A 59 -0.26 -2.99 -5.36
CA PHE A 59 -1.36 -3.86 -5.72
C PHE A 59 -1.78 -3.56 -7.15
N ASP A 60 -1.46 -4.47 -8.07
CA ASP A 60 -2.01 -4.43 -9.42
C ASP A 60 -3.39 -5.08 -9.43
N THR A 61 -4.38 -4.36 -9.96
CA THR A 61 -5.77 -4.85 -10.07
C THR A 61 -5.86 -5.83 -11.23
N VAL A 62 -5.79 -7.12 -10.91
CA VAL A 62 -5.88 -8.19 -11.92
C VAL A 62 -7.23 -8.15 -12.63
N VAL A 63 -7.22 -7.81 -13.91
CA VAL A 63 -8.39 -7.95 -14.79
C VAL A 63 -8.58 -9.44 -15.08
N SER A 64 -9.50 -10.08 -14.36
CA SER A 64 -9.80 -11.51 -14.53
C SER A 64 -10.97 -11.68 -15.50
N SER A 65 -10.71 -12.25 -16.68
CA SER A 65 -11.75 -12.68 -17.63
C SER A 65 -11.97 -14.19 -17.50
N VAL A 66 -13.12 -14.60 -16.97
CA VAL A 66 -13.48 -16.01 -16.81
C VAL A 66 -14.41 -16.43 -17.96
N THR A 67 -13.93 -17.29 -18.86
CA THR A 67 -14.76 -17.93 -19.89
C THR A 67 -15.00 -19.38 -19.50
N SER A 68 -16.22 -19.70 -19.09
CA SER A 68 -16.61 -21.05 -18.66
C SER A 68 -17.24 -21.82 -19.83
N LYS A 69 -16.52 -22.80 -20.38
CA LYS A 69 -17.05 -23.70 -21.41
C LYS A 69 -17.27 -25.10 -20.84
N VAL A 70 -18.53 -25.50 -20.69
CA VAL A 70 -18.91 -26.84 -20.21
C VAL A 70 -19.14 -27.77 -21.40
N LYS A 71 -18.71 -29.03 -21.29
CA LYS A 71 -19.00 -30.11 -22.24
C LYS A 71 -19.49 -31.33 -21.45
N GLY A 72 -20.64 -31.87 -21.81
CA GLY A 72 -21.22 -33.07 -21.21
C GLY A 72 -22.41 -33.55 -22.04
N VAL A 73 -22.67 -34.85 -22.07
CA VAL A 73 -23.90 -35.40 -22.65
C VAL A 73 -24.46 -36.33 -21.60
N VAL A 74 -25.67 -36.05 -21.14
CA VAL A 74 -26.35 -36.85 -20.11
C VAL A 74 -27.58 -37.46 -20.77
N VAL A 75 -27.68 -38.79 -20.72
CA VAL A 75 -28.84 -39.51 -21.22
C VAL A 75 -29.69 -39.88 -20.01
N THR A 76 -30.94 -39.39 -19.94
CA THR A 76 -31.90 -39.85 -18.92
C THR A 76 -33.05 -40.60 -19.58
N ASN A 77 -33.42 -41.72 -18.98
CA ASN A 77 -34.51 -42.59 -19.40
C ASN A 77 -35.55 -42.57 -18.28
N THR A 78 -36.59 -41.74 -18.47
CA THR A 78 -37.69 -41.63 -17.51
C THR A 78 -38.96 -42.18 -18.15
N THR A 79 -39.74 -42.94 -17.38
CA THR A 79 -40.90 -43.72 -17.81
C THR A 79 -42.04 -42.93 -18.46
N GLU A 80 -42.06 -41.61 -18.36
CA GLU A 80 -43.06 -40.73 -19.00
C GLU A 80 -42.61 -40.11 -20.34
N LEU A 81 -41.31 -40.07 -20.66
CA LEU A 81 -40.78 -39.34 -21.84
C LEU A 81 -39.84 -40.15 -22.75
N GLY A 82 -39.50 -41.40 -22.42
CA GLY A 82 -38.61 -42.25 -23.22
C GLY A 82 -37.11 -41.90 -23.10
N VAL A 83 -36.26 -42.52 -23.95
CA VAL A 83 -34.81 -42.23 -23.99
C VAL A 83 -34.61 -40.82 -24.55
N LYS A 84 -34.24 -39.88 -23.69
CA LYS A 84 -33.95 -38.49 -24.09
C LYS A 84 -32.49 -38.18 -23.84
N ILE A 85 -31.80 -37.75 -24.90
CA ILE A 85 -30.42 -37.27 -24.84
C ILE A 85 -30.49 -35.79 -24.49
N TRP A 86 -29.89 -35.38 -23.37
CA TRP A 86 -29.74 -33.97 -23.00
C TRP A 86 -28.40 -33.48 -23.51
N ASP A 87 -28.44 -32.51 -24.42
CA ASP A 87 -27.25 -31.81 -24.88
C ASP A 87 -26.94 -30.62 -23.97
N VAL A 88 -25.70 -30.15 -24.00
CA VAL A 88 -25.14 -29.01 -23.27
C VAL A 88 -26.03 -27.77 -23.31
N ALA A 89 -26.79 -27.58 -24.39
CA ALA A 89 -27.69 -26.46 -24.58
C ALA A 89 -28.92 -26.44 -23.65
N ASP A 90 -29.33 -27.59 -23.08
CA ASP A 90 -30.57 -27.69 -22.31
C ASP A 90 -30.39 -27.43 -20.81
N TYR A 91 -29.15 -27.51 -20.29
CA TYR A 91 -28.87 -27.40 -18.85
C TYR A 91 -27.91 -26.26 -18.47
N ILE A 92 -27.44 -25.45 -19.44
CA ILE A 92 -26.67 -24.23 -19.17
C ILE A 92 -27.60 -23.02 -19.34
N ILE A 93 -27.96 -22.40 -18.21
CA ILE A 93 -28.74 -21.15 -18.18
C ILE A 93 -28.11 -20.22 -17.13
N PRO A 94 -27.68 -18.99 -17.49
CA PRO A 94 -27.59 -18.42 -18.83
C PRO A 94 -26.44 -19.04 -19.65
N ALA A 95 -26.62 -19.18 -20.97
CA ALA A 95 -25.53 -19.53 -21.88
C ALA A 95 -24.51 -18.38 -21.89
N GLN A 96 -23.30 -18.65 -21.38
CA GLN A 96 -22.21 -17.68 -21.24
C GLN A 96 -21.22 -17.77 -22.40
#